data_AF-A0AAD9ITV1-F1
#
_entry.id   AF-A0AAD9ITV1-F1
#
_cell.length_a   1.000
_cell.length_b   1.000
_cell.length_c   1.000
_cell.angle_alpha   90.00
_cell.angle_beta   90.00
_cell.angle_gamma   90.00
#
_symmetry.space_group_name_H-M   'P 1'
#
loop_
_entity.id
_entity.type
_entity.pdbx_description
1 polymer ?
#
loop_
_entity_poly.entity_id
_entity_poly.type
_entity_poly.pdbx_seq_one_letter_code
_entity_poly.pdbx_strand_id
1 'polypeptide(L)'
;MMRDTNLILNWSSYLIHCLVLVMLIFSFCMPYWYISELSVDGGEIAGLWARCHVGGSCRPVHDTLDPMSVKLKPVQALMTLSLILCLVTFAVYSVWLWKGEGCATPWQKDNLLRLQLSRSRKPTEEESIKFGRLKWLAFTLAIISGKYRF
;
A
#
# COMPACT_ATOMS: atom_id res chain seq x y z
N MET A 1 4.94 15.63 15.71
CA MET A 1 5.88 15.40 14.60
C MET A 1 5.86 13.95 14.08
N MET A 2 6.39 12.92 14.76
CA MET A 2 6.32 11.54 14.20
C MET A 2 4.89 10.95 14.08
N ARG A 3 3.94 11.40 14.91
CA ARG A 3 2.54 10.94 14.86
C ARG A 3 1.80 11.45 13.61
N ASP A 4 2.11 12.66 13.18
CA ASP A 4 1.44 13.34 12.07
C ASP A 4 1.87 12.76 10.72
N THR A 5 3.16 12.41 10.57
CA THR A 5 3.69 11.80 9.35
C THR A 5 3.12 10.39 9.11
N ASN A 6 2.97 9.60 10.17
CA ASN A 6 2.36 8.26 10.08
C ASN A 6 0.88 8.32 9.72
N LEU A 7 0.16 9.32 10.22
CA LEU A 7 -1.24 9.54 9.86
C LEU A 7 -1.38 9.85 8.38
N ILE A 8 -0.56 10.77 7.85
CA ILE A 8 -0.57 11.15 6.44
C ILE A 8 -0.25 9.96 5.53
N LEU A 9 0.75 9.14 5.88
CA LEU A 9 1.12 7.94 5.12
C LEU A 9 0.01 6.88 5.10
N ASN A 10 -0.72 6.70 6.19
CA ASN A 10 -1.84 5.75 6.24
C ASN A 10 -3.01 6.22 5.38
N TRP A 11 -3.34 7.52 5.44
CA TRP A 11 -4.40 8.09 4.61
C TRP A 11 -4.06 8.08 3.12
N SER A 12 -2.82 8.39 2.74
CA SER A 12 -2.40 8.34 1.34
C SER A 12 -2.42 6.91 0.81
N SER A 13 -1.92 5.94 1.58
CA SER A 13 -2.01 4.51 1.24
C SER A 13 -3.45 4.05 1.08
N TYR A 14 -4.35 4.47 1.97
CA TYR A 14 -5.78 4.16 1.88
C TYR A 14 -6.42 4.72 0.60
N LEU A 15 -6.14 5.99 0.28
CA LEU A 15 -6.65 6.61 -0.95
C LEU A 15 -6.14 5.90 -2.21
N ILE A 16 -4.88 5.48 -2.24
CA ILE A 16 -4.33 4.69 -3.34
C ILE A 16 -5.07 3.35 -3.48
N HIS A 17 -5.34 2.66 -2.37
CA HIS A 17 -6.13 1.41 -2.41
C HIS A 17 -7.56 1.64 -2.93
N CYS A 18 -8.21 2.73 -2.53
CA CYS A 18 -9.53 3.11 -3.05
C CYS A 18 -9.49 3.31 -4.57
N LEU A 19 -8.50 4.06 -5.06
CA LEU A 19 -8.34 4.33 -6.49
C LEU A 19 -8.08 3.05 -7.28
N VAL A 20 -7.21 2.17 -6.79
CA VAL A 20 -6.92 0.88 -7.42
C VAL A 20 -8.18 0.01 -7.48
N LEU A 21 -8.97 -0.05 -6.40
CA LEU A 21 -10.22 -0.81 -6.37
C LEU A 21 -11.21 -0.29 -7.42
N VAL A 22 -11.39 1.04 -7.50
CA VAL A 22 -12.27 1.67 -8.48
C VAL A 22 -11.81 1.36 -9.90
N MET A 23 -10.51 1.54 -10.19
CA MET A 23 -9.95 1.22 -11.51
C MET A 23 -10.12 -0.26 -11.88
N LEU A 24 -9.98 -1.17 -10.92
CA LEU A 24 -10.13 -2.60 -11.14
C LEU A 24 -11.59 -2.96 -11.43
N ILE A 25 -12.55 -2.35 -10.74
CA ILE A 25 -13.99 -2.51 -11.04
C ILE A 25 -14.32 -1.97 -12.43
N PHE A 26 -13.83 -0.78 -12.79
CA PHE A 26 -14.01 -0.23 -14.13
C PHE A 26 -13.43 -1.14 -15.21
N SER A 27 -12.20 -1.61 -15.03
CA SER A 27 -11.55 -2.54 -15.96
C SER A 27 -12.33 -3.85 -16.08
N PHE A 28 -12.83 -4.39 -14.97
CA PHE A 28 -13.62 -5.62 -14.95
C PHE A 28 -14.94 -5.49 -15.72
N CYS A 29 -15.63 -4.35 -15.60
CA CYS A 29 -16.95 -4.13 -16.21
C CYS A 29 -16.89 -3.64 -17.66
N MET A 30 -15.82 -2.95 -18.05
CA MET A 30 -15.77 -2.28 -19.35
C MET A 30 -15.36 -3.21 -20.49
N PRO A 31 -16.00 -3.11 -21.67
CA PRO A 31 -15.74 -4.00 -22.78
C PRO A 31 -14.55 -3.59 -23.67
N TYR A 32 -13.49 -2.98 -23.11
CA TYR A 32 -12.35 -2.45 -23.90
C TYR A 32 -11.06 -3.29 -23.80
N TRP A 33 -11.20 -4.58 -23.50
CA TRP A 33 -10.05 -5.48 -23.37
C TRP A 33 -9.42 -5.83 -24.72
N TYR A 34 -10.26 -5.85 -25.75
CA TYR A 34 -9.87 -6.13 -27.11
C TYR A 34 -10.73 -5.29 -28.06
N ILE A 35 -10.08 -4.69 -29.06
CA ILE A 35 -10.73 -3.96 -30.14
C ILE A 35 -10.22 -4.59 -31.42
N SER A 36 -11.10 -5.13 -32.26
CA SER A 36 -10.72 -5.62 -33.58
C SER A 36 -10.56 -4.46 -34.55
N GLU A 37 -9.65 -4.63 -35.52
CA GLU A 37 -9.53 -3.69 -36.64
C GLU A 37 -10.84 -3.66 -37.43
N LEU A 38 -11.19 -2.48 -37.98
CA LEU A 38 -12.39 -2.30 -38.80
C LEU A 38 -12.31 -3.24 -40.03
N SER A 39 -12.98 -4.38 -39.96
CA SER A 39 -13.22 -5.23 -41.12
C SER A 39 -14.46 -4.76 -41.87
N VAL A 40 -14.68 -5.32 -43.06
CA VAL A 40 -15.86 -5.06 -43.89
C VAL A 40 -17.17 -5.41 -43.16
N ASP A 41 -17.11 -6.23 -42.12
CA ASP A 41 -18.24 -6.66 -41.27
C ASP A 41 -18.47 -5.77 -40.03
N GLY A 42 -17.68 -4.69 -39.87
CA GLY A 42 -17.74 -3.78 -38.73
C GLY A 42 -16.83 -4.19 -37.58
N GLY A 43 -16.20 -3.21 -36.92
CA GLY A 43 -15.32 -3.47 -35.78
C GLY A 43 -16.06 -4.12 -34.59
N GLU A 44 -15.32 -4.86 -33.78
CA GLU A 44 -15.80 -5.48 -32.54
C GLU A 44 -15.02 -4.93 -31.35
N ILE A 45 -15.73 -4.69 -30.25
CA ILE A 45 -15.16 -4.27 -28.97
C ILE A 45 -15.55 -5.34 -27.95
N ALA A 46 -14.56 -6.07 -27.43
CA ALA A 46 -14.77 -7.18 -26.52
C ALA A 46 -14.15 -6.92 -25.14
N GLY A 47 -14.93 -7.23 -24.11
CA GLY A 47 -14.51 -7.29 -22.72
C GLY A 47 -14.42 -8.71 -22.19
N LEU A 48 -14.25 -8.81 -20.87
CA LEU A 48 -14.36 -10.09 -20.18
C LEU A 48 -15.77 -10.69 -20.31
N TRP A 49 -16.81 -9.89 -20.11
CA TRP A 49 -18.18 -10.40 -19.92
C TRP A 49 -19.09 -10.18 -21.12
N ALA A 50 -18.79 -9.18 -21.96
CA ALA A 50 -19.60 -8.81 -23.10
C ALA A 50 -18.73 -8.46 -24.31
N ARG A 51 -19.26 -8.72 -25.50
CA ARG A 51 -18.73 -8.27 -26.79
C ARG A 51 -19.76 -7.40 -27.48
N CYS A 52 -19.32 -6.35 -28.17
CA CYS A 52 -20.16 -5.37 -28.82
C CYS A 52 -19.69 -5.13 -30.25
N HIS A 53 -20.60 -5.20 -31.22
CA HIS A 53 -20.32 -4.72 -32.58
C HIS A 53 -20.46 -3.20 -32.65
N VAL A 54 -19.52 -2.57 -33.35
CA VAL A 54 -19.60 -1.15 -33.73
C VAL A 54 -20.78 -0.99 -34.69
N GLY A 55 -21.94 -0.59 -34.16
CA GLY A 55 -23.17 -0.45 -34.96
C GLY A 55 -24.46 -0.97 -34.33
N GLY A 56 -24.43 -1.62 -33.15
CA GLY A 56 -25.63 -1.63 -32.30
C GLY A 56 -26.01 -2.88 -31.51
N SER A 57 -25.20 -3.94 -31.45
CA SER A 57 -25.53 -5.08 -30.59
C SER A 57 -24.37 -5.54 -29.72
N CYS A 58 -24.65 -5.64 -28.41
CA CYS A 58 -23.79 -6.29 -27.43
C CYS A 58 -24.36 -7.66 -27.04
N ARG A 59 -23.49 -8.66 -26.86
CA ARG A 59 -23.84 -10.02 -26.44
C ARG A 59 -22.89 -10.50 -25.33
N PRO A 60 -23.36 -11.34 -24.39
CA PRO A 60 -22.50 -11.91 -23.35
C PRO A 60 -21.48 -12.91 -23.94
N VAL A 61 -20.31 -13.04 -23.30
CA VAL A 61 -19.20 -13.93 -23.74
C VAL A 61 -19.34 -15.34 -23.13
N HIS A 62 -20.50 -15.68 -22.57
CA HIS A 62 -20.73 -16.95 -21.85
C HIS A 62 -21.17 -18.11 -22.73
N ASP A 63 -21.41 -17.87 -24.02
CA ASP A 63 -21.77 -18.94 -24.94
C ASP A 63 -20.59 -19.89 -25.12
N THR A 64 -20.76 -21.11 -24.61
CA THR A 64 -19.75 -22.18 -24.57
C THR A 64 -19.26 -22.65 -25.94
N LEU A 65 -19.92 -22.19 -27.01
CA LEU A 65 -19.58 -22.49 -28.40
C LEU A 65 -18.63 -21.46 -29.03
N ASP A 66 -18.34 -20.33 -28.37
CA ASP A 66 -17.41 -19.35 -28.91
C ASP A 66 -15.95 -19.74 -28.61
N PRO A 67 -15.07 -19.90 -29.61
CA PRO A 67 -13.67 -20.27 -29.39
C PRO A 67 -12.89 -19.20 -28.59
N MET A 68 -13.37 -17.95 -28.61
CA MET A 68 -12.84 -16.86 -27.80
C MET A 68 -13.17 -17.02 -26.31
N SER A 69 -14.34 -17.60 -25.97
CA SER A 69 -14.77 -17.80 -24.58
C SER A 69 -13.82 -18.73 -23.81
N VAL A 70 -13.29 -19.76 -24.47
CA VAL A 70 -12.37 -20.74 -23.86
C VAL A 70 -11.06 -20.09 -23.43
N LYS A 71 -10.54 -19.14 -24.22
CA LYS A 71 -9.32 -18.40 -23.89
C LYS A 71 -9.53 -17.33 -22.80
N LEU A 72 -10.75 -16.80 -22.66
CA LEU A 72 -11.06 -15.77 -21.67
C LEU A 72 -11.35 -16.31 -20.26
N LYS A 73 -11.84 -17.55 -20.12
CA LYS A 73 -12.15 -18.17 -18.82
C LYS A 73 -11.04 -18.04 -17.75
N PRO A 74 -9.76 -18.35 -18.03
CA PRO A 74 -8.71 -18.20 -17.01
C PRO A 74 -8.51 -16.73 -16.60
N VAL A 75 -8.64 -15.80 -17.53
CA VAL A 75 -8.53 -14.35 -17.26
C VAL A 75 -9.72 -13.88 -16.43
N GLN A 76 -10.93 -14.31 -16.75
CA GLN A 76 -12.13 -14.03 -15.95
C GLN A 76 -11.98 -14.54 -14.52
N ALA A 77 -11.48 -15.76 -14.32
CA ALA A 77 -11.24 -16.32 -13.00
C ALA A 77 -10.21 -15.53 -12.21
N LEU A 78 -9.07 -15.18 -12.83
CA LEU A 78 -8.01 -14.43 -12.18
C LEU A 78 -8.49 -13.02 -11.78
N MET A 79 -9.16 -12.31 -12.69
CA MET A 79 -9.69 -10.97 -12.43
C MET A 79 -10.75 -10.98 -11.32
N THR A 80 -11.61 -12.00 -11.29
CA THR A 80 -12.60 -12.18 -10.23
C THR A 80 -11.92 -12.42 -8.87
N LEU A 81 -10.91 -13.30 -8.82
CA LEU A 81 -10.13 -13.55 -7.60
C LEU A 81 -9.40 -12.28 -7.13
N SER A 82 -8.78 -11.52 -8.04
CA SER A 82 -8.12 -10.26 -7.73
C SER A 82 -9.10 -9.24 -7.15
N LEU A 83 -10.31 -9.12 -7.71
CA LEU A 83 -11.35 -8.24 -7.20
C LEU A 83 -11.79 -8.64 -5.79
N ILE A 84 -12.03 -9.94 -5.54
CA ILE A 84 -12.40 -10.46 -4.22
C ILE A 84 -11.32 -10.14 -3.20
N LEU A 85 -10.05 -10.42 -3.51
CA LEU A 85 -8.93 -10.13 -2.62
C LEU A 85 -8.83 -8.63 -2.31
N CYS A 86 -9.02 -7.77 -3.31
CA CYS A 86 -8.99 -6.32 -3.15
C CYS A 86 -10.15 -5.81 -2.27
N LEU A 87 -11.35 -6.38 -2.41
CA LEU A 87 -12.49 -6.05 -1.55
C LEU A 87 -12.27 -6.49 -0.10
N VAL A 88 -11.73 -7.69 0.11
CA VAL A 88 -11.41 -8.19 1.46
C VAL A 88 -10.36 -7.32 2.14
N THR A 89 -9.27 -6.97 1.44
CA THR A 89 -8.24 -6.10 2.01
C THR A 89 -8.77 -4.70 2.28
N PHE A 90 -9.58 -4.14 1.38
CA PHE A 90 -10.25 -2.85 1.59
C PHE A 90 -11.17 -2.85 2.82
N ALA A 91 -11.96 -3.91 3.01
CA ALA A 91 -12.84 -4.05 4.16
C ALA A 91 -12.04 -4.13 5.47
N VAL A 92 -10.99 -4.95 5.52
CA VAL A 92 -10.10 -5.06 6.68
C VAL A 92 -9.45 -3.72 7.00
N TYR A 93 -8.91 -3.03 5.98
CA TYR A 93 -8.23 -1.75 6.15
C TYR A 93 -9.19 -0.65 6.63
N SER A 94 -10.41 -0.63 6.11
CA SER A 94 -11.45 0.33 6.51
C SER A 94 -11.86 0.13 7.98
N VAL A 95 -12.09 -1.12 8.41
CA VAL A 95 -12.39 -1.42 9.82
C VAL A 95 -11.24 -1.01 10.74
N TRP A 96 -9.99 -1.20 10.29
CA TRP A 96 -8.80 -0.84 11.05
C TRP A 96 -8.63 0.67 11.19
N LEU A 97 -8.82 1.44 10.11
CA LEU A 97 -8.76 2.90 10.12
C LEU A 97 -9.80 3.51 11.08
N TRP A 98 -11.02 2.95 11.07
CA TRP A 98 -12.13 3.40 11.92
C TRP A 98 -11.93 3.13 13.41
N LYS A 99 -11.13 2.11 13.77
CA LYS A 99 -10.79 1.84 15.18
C LYS A 99 -9.80 2.85 15.79
N GLY A 100 -9.27 3.79 15.00
CA GLY A 100 -8.33 4.82 15.50
C GLY A 100 -6.98 4.27 15.97
N GLU A 101 -6.76 2.96 15.84
CA GLU A 101 -5.45 2.35 15.98
C GLU A 101 -4.67 2.66 14.70
N GLY A 102 -3.98 3.80 14.66
CA GLY A 102 -3.04 4.09 13.58
C GLY A 102 -2.09 2.90 13.40
N CYS A 103 -1.71 2.60 12.13
CA CYS A 103 -0.82 1.51 11.72
C CYS A 103 0.58 1.57 12.35
N ALA A 104 0.67 1.47 13.67
CA ALA A 104 1.83 0.94 14.33
C ALA A 104 1.72 -0.57 14.18
N THR A 105 2.45 -1.10 13.21
CA THR A 105 2.75 -2.54 13.15
C THR A 105 3.15 -3.03 14.56
N PRO A 106 2.92 -4.31 14.91
CA PRO A 106 3.31 -4.84 16.22
C PRO A 106 4.78 -4.52 16.58
N TRP A 107 5.66 -4.60 15.58
CA TRP A 107 7.07 -4.19 15.66
C TRP A 107 7.25 -2.71 16.06
N GLN A 108 6.46 -1.78 15.51
CA GLN A 108 6.50 -0.36 15.90
C GLN A 108 5.99 -0.14 17.33
N LYS A 109 4.93 -0.85 17.74
CA LYS A 109 4.43 -0.80 19.14
C LYS A 109 5.51 -1.31 20.11
N ASP A 110 6.18 -2.42 19.78
CA ASP A 110 7.24 -3.01 20.61
C ASP A 110 8.49 -2.13 20.73
N ASN A 111 8.91 -1.49 19.64
CA ASN A 111 10.07 -0.60 19.67
C ASN A 111 9.80 0.70 20.44
N LEU A 112 8.58 1.25 20.35
CA LEU A 112 8.17 2.39 21.17
C LEU A 112 8.15 2.02 22.66
N LEU A 113 7.67 0.82 23.00
CA LEU A 113 7.66 0.33 24.38
C LEU A 113 9.09 0.17 24.93
N ARG A 114 10.00 -0.42 24.14
CA ARG A 114 11.42 -0.56 24.51
C ARG A 114 12.11 0.78 24.73
N LEU A 115 11.84 1.77 23.88
CA LEU A 115 12.40 3.12 24.01
C LEU A 115 11.82 3.89 25.22
N GLN A 116 10.56 3.66 25.58
CA GLN A 116 9.96 4.21 26.79
C GLN A 116 10.59 3.58 28.05
N LEU A 117 10.80 2.27 28.04
CA LEU A 117 11.45 1.54 29.14
C LEU A 117 12.93 1.92 29.32
N SER A 118 13.67 2.14 28.24
CA SER A 118 15.07 2.60 28.32
C SER A 118 15.19 4.03 28.84
N ARG A 119 14.22 4.90 28.53
CA ARG A 119 14.17 6.28 29.03
C ARG A 119 13.72 6.39 30.49
N SER A 120 12.98 5.41 30.99
CA SER A 120 12.56 5.34 32.40
C SER A 120 13.65 4.81 33.33
N ARG A 121 14.73 4.24 32.80
CA ARG A 121 15.88 3.82 33.62
C ARG A 121 16.68 5.08 33.97
N LYS A 122 16.46 5.62 35.18
CA LYS A 122 17.37 6.62 35.76
C LYS A 122 18.78 6.02 35.74
N PRO A 123 19.81 6.73 35.23
CA PRO A 123 21.17 6.25 35.30
C PRO A 123 21.49 6.02 36.78
N THR A 124 21.96 4.82 37.11
CA THR A 124 22.51 4.56 38.45
C THR A 124 23.68 5.51 38.66
N GLU A 125 23.88 5.96 39.91
CA GLU A 125 24.85 6.99 40.29
C GLU A 125 26.25 6.73 39.70
N GLU A 126 26.62 5.45 39.58
CA GLU A 126 27.86 4.96 39.00
C GLU A 126 28.04 5.25 37.49
N GLU A 127 26.95 5.21 36.70
CA GLU A 127 27.00 5.53 35.26
C GLU A 127 27.08 7.05 35.01
N SER A 128 26.50 7.86 35.90
CA SER A 128 26.58 9.32 35.81
C SER A 128 28.02 9.83 36.01
N ILE A 129 28.76 9.21 36.93
CA ILE A 129 30.15 9.54 37.23
C ILE A 129 31.07 9.15 36.06
N LYS A 130 30.82 7.99 35.43
CA LYS A 130 31.57 7.55 34.24
C LYS A 130 31.33 8.48 33.05
N PHE A 131 30.08 8.90 32.80
CA PHE A 131 29.76 9.86 31.74
C PHE A 131 30.34 11.27 32.01
N GLY A 132 30.36 11.70 33.27
CA GLY A 132 31.00 12.96 33.68
C GLY A 132 32.51 12.95 33.43
N ARG A 133 33.20 11.86 33.79
CA ARG A 133 34.64 11.68 33.53
C ARG A 133 34.96 11.62 32.04
N LEU A 134 34.13 10.95 31.23
CA LEU A 134 34.34 10.86 29.78
C LEU A 134 34.18 12.24 29.10
N LYS A 135 33.20 13.06 29.54
CA LYS A 135 33.03 14.44 29.05
C LYS A 135 34.19 15.34 29.45
N TRP A 136 34.71 15.19 30.67
CA TRP A 136 35.88 15.94 31.13
C TRP A 136 37.15 15.58 30.35
N LEU A 137 37.36 14.31 30.04
CA LEU A 137 38.47 13.83 29.21
C LEU A 137 38.37 14.34 27.77
N ALA A 138 37.17 14.32 27.18
CA ALA A 138 36.94 14.86 25.84
C ALA A 138 37.17 16.39 25.78
N PHE A 139 36.77 17.12 26.83
CA PHE A 139 37.00 18.57 26.93
C PHE A 139 38.48 18.91 27.10
N THR A 140 39.21 18.19 27.95
CA THR A 140 40.67 18.38 28.11
C THR A 140 41.45 18.02 26.84
N LEU A 141 41.08 16.92 26.16
CA LEU A 141 41.67 16.56 24.88
C LEU A 141 41.43 17.63 23.80
N ALA A 142 40.25 18.26 23.78
CA ALA A 142 39.93 19.33 22.83
C ALA A 142 40.69 20.64 23.09
N ILE A 143 41.02 20.95 24.35
CA ILE A 143 41.88 22.07 24.72
C ILE A 143 43.34 21.79 24.33
N ILE A 144 43.85 20.61 24.66
CA ILE A 144 45.24 20.23 24.35
C ILE A 144 45.47 20.12 22.84
N SER A 145 44.47 19.69 22.07
CA SER A 145 44.55 19.63 20.60
C SER A 145 44.48 21.01 19.92
N GLY A 146 44.49 22.12 20.66
CA GLY A 146 44.53 23.48 20.13
C GLY A 146 43.29 23.91 19.33
N LYS A 147 42.17 23.17 19.44
CA LYS A 147 40.92 23.47 18.71
C LYS A 147 40.11 24.61 19.31
N TYR A 148 40.45 25.03 20.53
CA TYR A 148 39.90 26.22 21.17
C TYR A 148 41.05 27.19 21.47
N ARG A 149 41.28 28.16 20.59
CA ARG A 149 41.95 29.42 20.95
C ARG A 149 40.87 30.32 21.54
N PHE A 150 41.06 30.74 22.79
CA PHE A 150 40.35 31.90 23.35
C PHE A 150 40.81 33.17 22.64
#